data_AF-A0A1J4X1V1-F1
#
_entry.id   AF-A0A1J4X1V1-F1
#
_cell.length_a   1.000
_cell.length_b   1.000
_cell.length_c   1.000
_cell.angle_alpha   90.00
_cell.angle_beta   90.00
_cell.angle_gamma   90.00
#
_symmetry.space_group_name_H-M   'P 1'
#
loop_
_entity.id
_entity.type
_entity.pdbx_description
1 polymer ?
#
loop_
_entity_poly.entity_id
_entity_poly.type
_entity_poly.pdbx_seq_one_letter_code
_entity_poly.pdbx_strand_id
1 'polypeptide(L)' 'MIKTPNPLQATLTCPKCGHGQQSTLPTGACMPFYVCRNCKAMIKAKDGDCCVFCSYGDRPCPLKSS' A
#
# COMPACT_ATOMS: atom_id res chain seq x y z
N MET A 1 -5.69 21.30 -18.06
CA MET A 1 -5.40 20.92 -16.66
C MET A 1 -5.88 19.50 -16.42
N ILE A 2 -5.10 18.47 -16.75
CA ILE A 2 -5.28 17.11 -16.21
C ILE A 2 -3.90 16.47 -16.10
N LYS A 3 -3.21 16.69 -14.96
CA LYS A 3 -2.14 15.77 -14.58
C LYS A 3 -2.84 14.46 -14.25
N THR A 4 -2.95 13.56 -15.23
CA THR A 4 -3.30 12.16 -14.98
C THR A 4 -2.36 11.70 -13.88
N PRO A 5 -2.84 11.36 -12.67
CA PRO A 5 -1.95 10.85 -11.66
C PRO A 5 -1.40 9.54 -12.21
N ASN A 6 -0.12 9.56 -12.56
CA ASN A 6 0.65 8.38 -12.95
C ASN A 6 0.32 7.27 -11.95
N PRO A 7 -0.14 6.08 -12.36
CA PRO A 7 -0.48 5.04 -11.40
C PRO A 7 0.78 4.71 -10.60
N LEU A 8 0.80 5.15 -9.34
CA LEU A 8 1.90 4.91 -8.42
C LEU A 8 1.80 3.44 -8.01
N GLN A 9 2.37 2.55 -8.80
CA GLN A 9 2.41 1.14 -8.47
C GLN A 9 3.45 0.94 -7.37
N ALA A 10 3.07 0.23 -6.32
CA ALA A 10 3.98 -0.16 -5.25
C ALA A 10 3.88 -1.67 -5.03
N THR A 11 5.01 -2.29 -4.73
CA THR A 11 5.01 -3.69 -4.31
C THR A 11 4.71 -3.74 -2.82
N LEU A 12 3.60 -4.37 -2.47
CA LEU A 12 3.21 -4.61 -1.08
C LEU A 12 3.65 -6.01 -0.68
N THR A 13 4.52 -6.10 0.32
CA THR A 13 5.03 -7.38 0.81
C THR A 13 4.21 -7.84 2.01
N CYS A 14 3.64 -9.04 1.91
CA CYS A 14 2.85 -9.58 3.01
C CYS A 14 3.76 -10.04 4.17
N PRO A 15 3.64 -9.47 5.38
CA PRO A 15 4.43 -9.90 6.54
C PRO A 15 4.08 -11.30 7.05
N LYS A 16 2.96 -11.90 6.60
CA LYS A 16 2.52 -13.23 7.03
C LYS A 16 3.13 -14.37 6.22
N CYS A 17 3.41 -14.15 4.93
CA CYS A 17 3.91 -15.19 4.03
C CYS A 17 5.10 -14.76 3.15
N GLY A 18 5.52 -13.50 3.22
CA GLY A 18 6.61 -12.95 2.41
C GLY A 18 6.24 -12.64 0.95
N HIS A 19 5.01 -12.91 0.51
CA HIS A 19 4.59 -12.66 -0.86
C HIS A 19 4.54 -11.16 -1.18
N GLY A 20 5.36 -10.72 -2.15
CA GLY A 20 5.31 -9.39 -2.73
C GLY A 20 4.31 -9.33 -3.87
N GLN A 21 3.36 -8.39 -3.81
CA GLN A 21 2.40 -8.18 -4.88
C GLN A 21 2.35 -6.72 -5.30
N GLN A 22 2.45 -6.49 -6.60
CA GLN A 22 2.26 -5.18 -7.18
C GLN A 22 0.80 -4.76 -7.03
N SER A 23 0.60 -3.61 -6.38
CA SER A 23 -0.72 -3.02 -6.18
C SER A 23 -0.66 -1.53 -6.49
N THR A 24 -1.70 -1.02 -7.13
CA THR A 24 -1.79 0.40 -7.43
C THR A 24 -2.05 1.17 -6.15
N LEU A 25 -1.20 2.16 -5.84
CA LEU A 25 -1.43 3.07 -4.73
C LEU A 25 -2.67 3.91 -5.05
N PRO A 26 -3.66 3.94 -4.15
CA PRO A 26 -4.82 4.80 -4.28
C PRO A 26 -4.35 6.25 -4.23
N THR A 27 -4.67 7.02 -5.27
CA THR A 27 -4.16 8.39 -5.42
C THR A 27 -4.86 9.44 -4.56
N GLY A 28 -5.82 9.03 -3.73
CA GLY A 28 -6.58 9.95 -2.88
C GLY A 28 -7.16 9.32 -1.61
N ALA A 29 -6.73 8.11 -1.22
CA ALA A 29 -7.22 7.47 -0.01
C ALA A 29 -6.14 6.61 0.66
N CYS A 30 -6.19 6.47 1.98
CA CYS A 30 -5.35 5.51 2.69
C CYS A 30 -6.03 4.13 2.72
N MET A 31 -5.25 3.07 2.48
CA MET A 31 -5.67 1.68 2.73
C MET A 31 -5.11 1.20 4.08
N PRO A 32 -5.87 1.31 5.19
CA PRO A 32 -5.42 0.84 6.50
C PRO A 32 -5.34 -0.69 6.59
N PHE A 33 -6.05 -1.40 5.72
CA PHE A 33 -6.09 -2.86 5.66
C PHE A 33 -5.88 -3.36 4.23
N TYR A 34 -5.33 -4.57 4.11
CA TYR A 34 -5.18 -5.27 2.84
C TYR A 34 -5.31 -6.77 3.03
N VAL A 35 -5.93 -7.44 2.06
CA VAL A 35 -6.03 -8.89 2.05
C VAL A 35 -5.00 -9.44 1.08
N CYS A 36 -4.06 -10.23 1.60
CA CYS A 36 -3.06 -10.88 0.75
C CYS A 36 -3.73 -11.82 -0.24
N ARG A 37 -3.49 -11.66 -1.55
CA ARG A 37 -4.07 -12.59 -2.56
C ARG A 37 -3.48 -14.01 -2.49
N ASN A 38 -2.28 -14.16 -1.93
CA ASN A 38 -1.61 -15.46 -1.80
C ASN A 38 -2.15 -16.26 -0.60
N CYS A 39 -2.00 -15.75 0.63
CA CYS A 39 -2.39 -16.46 1.85
C CYS A 39 -3.77 -16.07 2.39
N LYS A 40 -4.48 -15.13 1.75
CA LYS A 40 -5.76 -14.56 2.22
C LYS A 40 -5.73 -13.96 3.63
N ALA A 41 -4.55 -13.74 4.19
CA ALA A 41 -4.41 -13.07 5.47
C ALA A 41 -4.75 -11.58 5.33
N MET A 42 -5.54 -11.08 6.28
CA MET A 42 -5.79 -9.67 6.44
C MET A 42 -4.63 -9.04 7.20
N ILE A 43 -3.97 -8.08 6.57
CA ILE A 43 -2.87 -7.30 7.16
C ILE A 43 -3.34 -5.87 7.39
N LYS A 44 -2.96 -5.30 8.52
CA LYS A 44 -3.27 -3.92 8.91
C LYS A 44 -1.98 -3.12 8.93
N ALA A 45 -2.04 -1.83 8.62
CA ALA A 45 -0.93 -0.90 8.81
C ALA A 45 -0.38 -0.97 10.24
N LYS A 46 0.92 -0.74 10.40
CA LYS A 46 1.57 -0.63 11.72
C LYS A 46 1.11 0.63 12.43
N ASP A 47 1.10 0.60 13.76
CA ASP A 47 0.88 1.79 14.57
C ASP A 47 1.92 2.88 14.23
N GLY A 48 1.43 4.07 13.91
CA GLY A 48 2.26 5.20 13.43
C GLY A 48 2.29 5.40 11.92
N ASP A 49 1.82 4.43 11.12
CA ASP A 49 1.67 4.56 9.67
C ASP A 49 0.22 4.76 9.25
N CYS A 50 0.02 5.57 8.20
CA CYS A 50 -1.32 5.90 7.71
C CYS A 50 -1.96 4.79 6.85
N CYS A 51 -1.17 3.86 6.28
CA CYS A 51 -1.67 2.78 5.42
C CYS A 51 -0.70 1.60 5.33
N VAL A 52 -1.20 0.45 4.86
CA VAL A 52 -0.39 -0.78 4.69
C VAL A 52 0.81 -0.58 3.77
N PHE A 53 0.72 0.34 2.81
CA PHE A 53 1.79 0.65 1.88
C PHE A 53 2.92 1.43 2.55
N CYS A 54 2.62 2.31 3.50
CA CYS A 54 3.67 2.97 4.30
C CYS A 54 4.40 1.97 5.21
N SER A 55 3.69 0.95 5.71
CA SER A 55 4.28 -0.04 6.63
C SER A 55 5.01 -1.20 5.96
N TYR A 56 4.52 -1.65 4.80
CA TYR A 56 4.98 -2.88 4.12
C TYR A 56 5.18 -2.72 2.62
N GLY A 57 4.95 -1.52 2.07
CA GLY A 57 5.25 -1.21 0.69
C GLY A 57 6.70 -0.77 0.52
N ASP A 58 7.24 -0.91 -0.69
CA ASP A 58 8.59 -0.42 -1.00
C ASP A 58 8.63 1.11 -1.19
N ARG A 59 7.48 1.74 -1.47
CA ARG A 59 7.35 3.20 -1.64
C ARG A 59 6.28 3.80 -0.73
N PRO A 60 6.53 5.00 -0.19
CA PRO A 60 5.55 5.70 0.63
C PRO A 60 4.32 6.11 -0.18
N CYS A 61 3.16 6.23 0.50
CA CYS A 61 1.94 6.67 -0.16
C CYS A 61 2.01 8.16 -0.55
N PRO A 62 1.36 8.55 -1.67
CA PRO A 62 1.39 9.94 -2.15
C PRO A 62 0.74 10.95 -1.18
N LEU A 63 -0.12 10.47 -0.27
CA LEU A 63 -0.77 11.30 0.75
C LEU A 63 0.21 11.80 1.84
N LYS A 64 1.41 11.21 1.97
CA LYS A 64 2.39 11.59 3.00
C LYS A 64 3.20 12.86 2.63
N SER A 65 2.90 13.51 1.50
CA SER A 65 3.57 14.75 1.07
C SER A 65 2.94 15.97 1.76
N SER A 66 3.34 16.22 3.01
CA SER A 66 3.16 17.51 3.67
C SER A 66 4.51 18.08 4.09
#